data_AF-A0A0M3J1I1-F1
#
_entry.id   AF-A0A0M3J1I1-F1
#
_cell.length_a   1.000
_cell.length_b   1.000
_cell.length_c   1.000
_cell.angle_alpha   90.00
_cell.angle_beta   90.00
_cell.angle_gamma   90.00
#
_symmetry.space_group_name_H-M   'P 1'
#
loop_
_entity.id
_entity.type
_entity.pdbx_description
1 polymer ?
#
loop_
_entity_poly.entity_id
_entity_poly.type
_entity_poly.pdbx_seq_one_letter_code
_entity_poly.pdbx_strand_id
1 'polypeptide(L)'
;LLVLKRIHFIDNSNLRRISEVLRTAYLLTKNGSLFSLDMTKRTEQNLALRLECLKSETVSSMMSEFAWNRAASPAIYVLTWNGMLRVDVITMKCAEIAFDWTKFGENGLKSVSSFAIADKLFVFVTSAELIVYELSTSTATPIPVPGSPFKQVLAVSQSSQPYPDRSCFALSEPPDVNFCVVNFLTLALQHSLFVQGVSVPATQYELHFKRKDSDKVKNVHSINHIVHVENGILDKETDYEVTVSWFNRFSSPSTPSVSQTLRTGYGFPSSPQEPSAFALSPDTVLLYWQLPSKTNAPVAEIKYRVRLFKNSIREDFPPARIVNVHSNSTDAVTCLNDPCSAKISNLRPSTDYKFWVRAIHESHLNSQFSDDTEGLSTETTVRTKDVCGTLRPDNVTGTSVVLRWNSLEPGTPPTKISIQYRISGGDASWKSPHNATFNWSAMSTAIIISALRSATSYDYRFSAEYSGSYHYGNRNYPFNETYYQSAQQIKTKLECKPFVINNITSFNFHPFTDDHTTIWCYQIWYHG
;
A
#
# COMPACT_ATOMS: atom_id res chain seq x y z
N LEU A 1 -43.76 -30.59 -19.82
CA LEU A 1 -43.72 -30.26 -18.38
C LEU A 1 -42.29 -30.39 -17.88
N LEU A 2 -41.65 -29.29 -17.49
CA LEU A 2 -40.36 -29.33 -16.78
C LEU A 2 -40.66 -29.35 -15.28
N VAL A 3 -40.50 -30.51 -14.63
CA VAL A 3 -40.60 -30.62 -13.17
C VAL A 3 -39.28 -30.13 -12.59
N LEU A 4 -39.20 -28.84 -12.29
CA LEU A 4 -38.05 -28.23 -11.62
C LEU A 4 -38.13 -28.48 -10.11
N LYS A 5 -37.30 -29.39 -9.62
CA LYS A 5 -36.98 -29.51 -8.18
C LYS A 5 -36.10 -28.32 -7.77
N ARG A 6 -36.61 -27.51 -6.84
CA ARG A 6 -35.90 -26.50 -6.02
C ARG A 6 -35.22 -25.33 -6.78
N ILE A 7 -35.81 -24.15 -6.64
CA ILE A 7 -35.06 -22.88 -6.53
C ILE A 7 -35.46 -22.26 -5.20
N HIS A 8 -34.48 -22.10 -4.31
CA HIS A 8 -34.61 -21.34 -3.07
C HIS A 8 -34.63 -19.85 -3.43
N PHE A 9 -35.76 -19.20 -3.17
CA PHE A 9 -35.78 -17.83 -2.68
C PHE A 9 -36.78 -17.83 -1.53
N ILE A 10 -36.26 -17.92 -0.31
CA ILE A 10 -37.00 -17.60 0.91
C ILE A 10 -36.61 -16.17 1.21
N ASP A 11 -37.51 -15.23 0.97
CA ASP A 11 -37.69 -14.13 1.90
C ASP A 11 -39.18 -13.85 2.10
N ASN A 12 -39.53 -13.49 3.33
CA ASN A 12 -40.80 -13.75 4.01
C ASN A 12 -42.02 -12.89 3.56
N SER A 13 -42.28 -12.75 2.26
CA SER A 13 -43.56 -12.25 1.76
C SER A 13 -43.85 -12.80 0.35
N ASN A 14 -45.07 -13.29 0.12
CA ASN A 14 -45.50 -13.88 -1.16
C ASN A 14 -45.72 -12.80 -2.25
N LEU A 15 -44.72 -11.99 -2.57
CA LEU A 15 -44.74 -11.10 -3.73
C LEU A 15 -44.70 -11.96 -5.00
N ARG A 16 -45.84 -12.12 -5.67
CA ARG A 16 -45.96 -12.95 -6.87
C ARG A 16 -46.13 -12.06 -8.11
N ARG A 17 -45.09 -12.11 -8.96
CA ARG A 17 -45.02 -11.79 -10.40
C ARG A 17 -45.40 -10.35 -10.82
N ILE A 18 -44.51 -9.76 -11.61
CA ILE A 18 -44.61 -8.42 -12.20
C ILE A 18 -45.20 -8.55 -13.60
N SER A 19 -46.27 -7.84 -13.91
CA SER A 19 -46.65 -7.59 -15.31
C SER A 19 -46.00 -6.27 -15.76
N GLU A 20 -45.18 -6.33 -16.81
CA GLU A 20 -44.38 -5.17 -17.26
C GLU A 20 -45.24 -4.03 -17.83
N VAL A 21 -46.48 -4.30 -18.24
CA VAL A 21 -47.35 -3.29 -18.86
C VAL A 21 -48.09 -2.44 -17.81
N LEU A 22 -48.34 -2.97 -16.60
CA LEU A 22 -49.14 -2.26 -15.58
C LEU A 22 -48.36 -1.88 -14.31
N ARG A 23 -47.06 -2.19 -14.20
CA ARG A 23 -46.23 -1.93 -13.01
C ARG A 23 -46.93 -2.32 -11.69
N THR A 24 -47.81 -3.31 -11.78
CA THR A 24 -48.69 -3.77 -10.71
C THR A 24 -48.28 -5.19 -10.37
N ALA A 25 -47.96 -5.44 -9.10
CA ALA A 25 -47.72 -6.78 -8.57
C ALA A 25 -48.91 -7.24 -7.73
N TYR A 26 -49.10 -8.56 -7.59
CA TYR A 26 -50.19 -9.12 -6.78
C TYR A 26 -49.64 -9.90 -5.59
N LEU A 27 -50.26 -9.69 -4.43
CA LEU A 27 -49.90 -10.35 -3.18
C LEU A 27 -51.12 -11.11 -2.64
N LEU A 28 -50.99 -12.42 -2.54
CA LEU A 28 -51.99 -13.29 -1.91
C LEU A 28 -51.52 -13.67 -0.50
N THR A 29 -52.31 -13.29 0.50
CA THR A 29 -52.01 -13.61 1.91
C THR A 29 -52.41 -15.04 2.24
N LYS A 30 -51.86 -15.59 3.33
CA LYS A 30 -52.23 -16.92 3.83
C LYS A 30 -53.71 -17.04 4.22
N ASN A 31 -54.33 -15.91 4.56
CA ASN A 31 -55.75 -15.85 4.94
C ASN A 31 -56.67 -15.67 3.71
N GLY A 32 -56.12 -15.77 2.49
CA GLY A 32 -56.88 -15.70 1.25
C GLY A 32 -57.30 -14.29 0.81
N SER A 33 -56.65 -13.26 1.33
CA SER A 33 -56.84 -11.87 0.89
C SER A 33 -55.90 -11.54 -0.26
N LEU A 34 -56.42 -10.92 -1.32
CA LEU A 34 -55.65 -10.56 -2.51
C LEU A 34 -55.45 -9.04 -2.60
N PHE A 35 -54.20 -8.63 -2.70
CA PHE A 35 -53.78 -7.23 -2.81
C PHE A 35 -53.15 -6.96 -4.18
N SER A 36 -53.42 -5.77 -4.70
CA SER A 36 -52.66 -5.18 -5.81
C SER A 36 -51.67 -4.15 -5.27
N LEU A 37 -50.45 -4.17 -5.80
CA LEU A 37 -49.34 -3.33 -5.39
C LEU A 37 -48.91 -2.48 -6.59
N ASP A 38 -49.13 -1.17 -6.53
CA ASP A 38 -48.61 -0.25 -7.54
C ASP A 38 -47.15 0.05 -7.21
N MET A 39 -46.22 -0.49 -8.00
CA MET A 39 -44.78 -0.37 -7.76
C MET A 39 -44.25 1.04 -8.05
N THR A 40 -45.01 1.86 -8.77
CA THR A 40 -44.64 3.25 -9.11
C THR A 40 -45.09 4.20 -8.01
N LYS A 41 -46.34 4.06 -7.57
CA LYS A 41 -46.92 4.90 -6.51
C LYS A 41 -46.59 4.39 -5.11
N ARG A 42 -46.03 3.19 -4.98
CA ARG A 42 -45.74 2.49 -3.72
C ARG A 42 -46.99 2.37 -2.83
N THR A 43 -48.14 2.12 -3.46
CA THR A 43 -49.43 1.98 -2.78
C THR A 43 -49.91 0.54 -2.87
N GLU A 44 -50.49 0.04 -1.79
CA GLU A 44 -51.17 -1.25 -1.75
C GLU A 44 -52.69 -1.06 -1.71
N GLN A 45 -53.42 -1.99 -2.32
CA GLN A 45 -54.87 -1.95 -2.35
C GLN A 45 -55.45 -3.35 -2.27
N ASN A 46 -56.31 -3.59 -1.27
CA ASN A 46 -57.07 -4.83 -1.13
C ASN A 46 -58.15 -4.89 -2.22
N LEU A 47 -58.07 -5.92 -3.07
CA LEU A 47 -58.97 -6.07 -4.21
C LEU A 47 -60.40 -6.41 -3.80
N ALA A 48 -60.60 -7.06 -2.65
CA ALA A 48 -61.94 -7.35 -2.13
C ALA A 48 -62.72 -6.08 -1.77
N LEU A 49 -62.05 -4.96 -1.50
CA LEU A 49 -62.74 -3.68 -1.23
C LEU A 49 -63.36 -3.05 -2.48
N ARG A 50 -62.87 -3.43 -3.69
CA ARG A 50 -63.34 -2.86 -4.96
C ARG A 50 -64.14 -3.82 -5.82
N LEU A 51 -63.84 -5.11 -5.74
CA LEU A 51 -64.47 -6.14 -6.55
C LEU A 51 -65.48 -6.91 -5.70
N GLU A 52 -66.77 -6.74 -6.01
CA GLU A 52 -67.85 -7.40 -5.28
C GLU A 52 -67.72 -8.92 -5.31
N CYS A 53 -67.24 -9.47 -6.43
CA CYS A 53 -67.03 -10.91 -6.60
C CYS A 53 -65.94 -11.49 -5.67
N LEU A 54 -65.11 -10.66 -5.04
CA LEU A 54 -64.08 -11.08 -4.09
C LEU A 54 -64.42 -10.72 -2.63
N LYS A 55 -65.54 -10.02 -2.36
CA LYS A 55 -65.91 -9.58 -0.99
C LYS A 55 -66.22 -10.74 -0.06
N SER A 56 -66.84 -11.81 -0.56
CA SER A 56 -67.27 -12.99 0.20
C SER A 56 -66.43 -14.23 -0.06
N GLU A 57 -65.39 -14.12 -0.88
CA GLU A 57 -64.62 -15.26 -1.38
C GLU A 57 -63.26 -15.34 -0.70
N THR A 58 -62.91 -16.52 -0.21
CA THR A 58 -61.52 -16.80 0.22
C THR A 58 -60.72 -17.26 -0.99
N VAL A 59 -59.68 -16.50 -1.37
CA VAL A 59 -58.83 -16.86 -2.51
C VAL A 59 -57.82 -17.92 -2.09
N SER A 60 -57.84 -19.08 -2.74
CA SER A 60 -56.91 -20.19 -2.47
C SER A 60 -55.66 -20.13 -3.34
N SER A 61 -55.80 -19.71 -4.60
CA SER A 61 -54.70 -19.57 -5.55
C SER A 61 -55.02 -18.51 -6.59
N MET A 62 -54.00 -17.90 -7.17
CA MET A 62 -54.15 -16.91 -8.24
C MET A 62 -53.03 -17.03 -9.27
N MET A 63 -53.34 -16.62 -10.51
CA MET A 63 -52.39 -16.55 -11.60
C MET A 63 -52.73 -15.37 -12.52
N SER A 64 -51.72 -14.67 -13.04
CA SER A 64 -51.87 -13.70 -14.12
C SER A 64 -51.39 -14.28 -15.45
N GLU A 65 -51.94 -13.79 -16.56
CA GLU A 65 -51.38 -14.08 -17.88
C GLU A 65 -50.03 -13.36 -18.05
N PHE A 66 -49.02 -14.11 -18.46
CA PHE A 66 -47.71 -13.58 -18.80
C PHE A 66 -47.36 -13.98 -20.22
N ALA A 67 -47.27 -13.00 -21.11
CA ALA A 67 -46.79 -13.18 -22.46
C ALA A 67 -45.55 -12.30 -22.65
N TRP A 68 -44.43 -12.91 -23.03
CA TRP A 68 -43.27 -12.15 -23.50
C TRP A 68 -43.65 -11.47 -24.82
N ASN A 69 -43.38 -10.17 -24.94
CA ASN A 69 -43.58 -9.36 -26.14
C ASN A 69 -45.05 -9.20 -26.62
N ARG A 70 -46.05 -9.43 -25.77
CA ARG A 70 -47.44 -8.98 -25.98
C ARG A 70 -47.89 -8.13 -24.81
N ALA A 71 -48.85 -7.23 -25.06
CA ALA A 71 -49.50 -6.53 -23.97
C ALA A 71 -50.07 -7.57 -22.98
N ALA A 72 -49.53 -7.63 -21.77
CA ALA A 72 -50.03 -8.52 -20.73
C ALA A 72 -51.51 -8.17 -20.52
N SER A 73 -52.37 -9.18 -20.64
CA SER A 73 -53.79 -9.03 -20.34
C SER A 73 -53.94 -8.49 -18.92
N PRO A 74 -54.79 -7.47 -18.68
CA PRO A 74 -55.07 -6.97 -17.33
C PRO A 74 -55.87 -7.96 -16.48
N ALA A 75 -56.21 -9.13 -17.04
CA ALA A 75 -56.97 -10.14 -16.37
C ALA A 75 -56.08 -11.04 -15.51
N ILE A 76 -56.55 -11.29 -14.29
CA ILE A 76 -56.04 -12.31 -13.39
C ILE A 76 -57.08 -13.43 -13.26
N TYR A 77 -56.60 -14.64 -13.03
CA TYR A 77 -57.41 -15.82 -12.77
C TYR A 77 -57.27 -16.15 -11.29
N VAL A 78 -58.40 -16.37 -10.63
CA VAL A 78 -58.49 -16.51 -9.19
C VAL A 78 -59.30 -17.75 -8.87
N LEU A 79 -58.69 -18.68 -8.15
CA LEU A 79 -59.36 -19.84 -7.59
C LEU A 79 -59.87 -19.46 -6.20
N THR A 80 -61.17 -19.57 -6.00
CA THR A 80 -61.84 -19.36 -4.71
C THR A 80 -62.34 -20.70 -4.17
N TRP A 81 -62.94 -20.68 -2.98
CA TRP A 81 -63.60 -21.86 -2.42
C TRP A 81 -64.88 -22.24 -3.16
N ASN A 82 -65.45 -21.33 -3.94
CA ASN A 82 -66.71 -21.52 -4.65
C ASN A 82 -66.53 -21.75 -6.16
N GLY A 83 -65.38 -21.42 -6.73
CA GLY A 83 -65.11 -21.68 -8.14
C GLY A 83 -63.89 -20.95 -8.67
N MET A 84 -63.80 -20.85 -10.00
CA MET A 84 -62.75 -20.10 -10.69
C MET A 84 -63.32 -18.83 -11.29
N LEU A 85 -62.65 -17.71 -11.05
CA LEU A 85 -63.02 -16.40 -11.58
C LEU A 85 -61.92 -15.85 -12.49
N ARG A 86 -62.31 -15.25 -13.61
CA ARG A 86 -61.49 -14.33 -14.38
C ARG A 86 -61.83 -12.91 -13.96
N VAL A 87 -60.87 -12.21 -13.40
CA VAL A 87 -61.01 -10.84 -12.89
C VAL A 87 -60.23 -9.89 -13.80
N ASP A 88 -60.92 -8.98 -14.46
CA ASP A 88 -60.31 -7.88 -15.20
C ASP A 88 -60.10 -6.69 -14.25
N VAL A 89 -58.85 -6.41 -13.92
CA VAL A 89 -58.49 -5.42 -12.89
C VAL A 89 -58.64 -3.98 -13.38
N ILE A 90 -58.71 -3.76 -14.70
CA ILE A 90 -58.93 -2.41 -15.26
C ILE A 90 -60.43 -2.10 -15.29
N THR A 91 -61.23 -3.00 -15.85
CA THR A 91 -62.67 -2.79 -15.99
C THR A 91 -63.45 -3.13 -14.72
N MET A 92 -62.78 -3.70 -13.71
CA MET A 92 -63.34 -4.14 -12.44
C MET A 92 -64.48 -5.15 -12.62
N LYS A 93 -64.41 -5.99 -13.66
CA LYS A 93 -65.41 -7.01 -13.97
C LYS A 93 -64.89 -8.40 -13.62
N CYS A 94 -65.78 -9.24 -13.13
CA CYS A 94 -65.51 -10.65 -12.87
C CYS A 94 -66.38 -11.51 -13.78
N ALA A 95 -65.79 -12.56 -14.35
CA ALA A 95 -66.49 -13.57 -15.11
C ALA A 95 -66.19 -14.93 -14.47
N GLU A 96 -67.24 -15.68 -14.14
CA GLU A 96 -67.08 -17.05 -13.66
C GLU A 96 -66.65 -17.96 -14.81
N ILE A 97 -65.70 -18.84 -14.53
CA ILE A 97 -65.31 -19.91 -15.45
C ILE A 97 -65.87 -21.20 -14.86
N ALA A 98 -66.88 -21.75 -15.54
CA ALA A 98 -67.51 -22.99 -15.14
C ALA A 98 -66.58 -24.19 -15.42
N PHE A 99 -66.30 -24.96 -14.36
CA PHE A 99 -65.61 -26.25 -14.45
C PHE A 99 -66.53 -27.34 -13.92
N ASP A 100 -66.47 -28.52 -14.55
CA ASP A 100 -67.07 -29.72 -13.99
C ASP A 100 -66.18 -30.28 -12.87
N TRP A 101 -66.38 -29.76 -11.65
CA TRP A 101 -65.60 -30.14 -10.48
C TRP A 101 -65.81 -31.61 -10.06
N THR A 102 -66.84 -32.30 -10.57
CA THR A 102 -67.07 -33.72 -10.28
C THR A 102 -65.95 -34.61 -10.86
N LYS A 103 -65.21 -34.10 -11.85
CA LYS A 103 -64.06 -34.79 -12.46
C LYS A 103 -62.80 -34.80 -11.59
N PHE A 104 -62.80 -34.11 -10.44
CA PHE A 104 -61.64 -33.95 -9.55
C PHE A 104 -61.72 -34.87 -8.30
N GLY A 105 -62.48 -35.96 -8.39
CA GLY A 105 -62.68 -36.93 -7.30
C GLY A 105 -63.68 -36.46 -6.23
N GLU A 106 -63.80 -37.22 -5.13
CA GLU A 106 -64.82 -37.00 -4.09
C GLU A 106 -64.73 -35.62 -3.42
N ASN A 107 -63.52 -35.05 -3.33
CA ASN A 107 -63.29 -33.73 -2.75
C ASN A 107 -63.45 -32.58 -3.76
N GLY A 108 -63.64 -32.88 -5.05
CA GLY A 108 -63.87 -31.91 -6.12
C GLY A 108 -62.89 -30.73 -6.09
N LEU A 109 -63.44 -29.51 -6.13
CA LEU A 109 -62.69 -28.24 -6.02
C LEU A 109 -61.78 -28.16 -4.77
N LYS A 110 -62.20 -28.74 -3.64
CA LYS A 110 -61.43 -28.68 -2.38
C LYS A 110 -60.15 -29.52 -2.42
N SER A 111 -60.00 -30.41 -3.41
CA SER A 111 -58.77 -31.16 -3.63
C SER A 111 -57.65 -30.32 -4.28
N VAL A 112 -57.99 -29.14 -4.83
CA VAL A 112 -57.08 -28.32 -5.62
C VAL A 112 -56.29 -27.37 -4.72
N SER A 113 -54.96 -27.49 -4.77
CA SER A 113 -54.02 -26.68 -4.01
C SER A 113 -53.49 -25.47 -4.79
N SER A 114 -53.32 -25.61 -6.11
CA SER A 114 -52.87 -24.55 -7.01
C SER A 114 -53.22 -24.89 -8.45
N PHE A 115 -53.08 -23.93 -9.36
CA PHE A 115 -53.31 -24.13 -10.78
C PHE A 115 -52.36 -23.30 -11.64
N ALA A 116 -52.22 -23.69 -12.90
CA ALA A 116 -51.62 -22.88 -13.96
C ALA A 116 -52.42 -23.01 -15.26
N ILE A 117 -52.33 -22.01 -16.13
CA ILE A 117 -52.96 -22.01 -17.45
C ILE A 117 -51.85 -22.00 -18.50
N ALA A 118 -51.96 -22.87 -19.51
CA ALA A 118 -51.14 -22.84 -20.71
C ALA A 118 -52.06 -22.91 -21.93
N ASP A 119 -52.10 -21.82 -22.69
CA ASP A 119 -53.01 -21.64 -23.82
C ASP A 119 -54.47 -21.91 -23.44
N LYS A 120 -55.07 -23.02 -23.89
CA LYS A 120 -56.47 -23.41 -23.60
C LYS A 120 -56.59 -24.46 -22.49
N LEU A 121 -55.47 -24.90 -21.92
CA LEU A 121 -55.42 -25.98 -20.94
C LEU A 121 -55.22 -25.42 -19.53
N PHE A 122 -56.02 -25.92 -18.60
CA PHE A 122 -55.91 -25.63 -17.18
C PHE A 122 -55.24 -26.81 -16.49
N VAL A 123 -54.13 -26.57 -15.80
CA VAL A 123 -53.39 -27.59 -15.07
C VAL A 123 -53.62 -27.36 -13.59
N PHE A 124 -54.29 -28.29 -12.92
CA PHE A 124 -54.59 -28.24 -11.50
C PHE A 124 -53.69 -29.19 -10.72
N VAL A 125 -53.31 -28.77 -9.51
CA VAL A 125 -52.46 -29.54 -8.60
C VAL A 125 -53.30 -30.04 -7.44
N THR A 126 -53.43 -31.35 -7.29
CA THR A 126 -54.02 -31.97 -6.11
C THR A 126 -52.95 -32.51 -5.17
N SER A 127 -53.35 -33.05 -4.02
CA SER A 127 -52.42 -33.69 -3.07
C SER A 127 -51.72 -34.94 -3.65
N ALA A 128 -52.29 -35.57 -4.68
CA ALA A 128 -51.84 -36.85 -5.21
C ALA A 128 -51.36 -36.79 -6.67
N GLU A 129 -51.91 -35.90 -7.50
CA GLU A 129 -51.67 -35.89 -8.94
C GLU A 129 -51.83 -34.49 -9.57
N LEU A 130 -51.42 -34.38 -10.84
CA LEU A 130 -51.74 -33.23 -11.68
C LEU A 130 -52.91 -33.56 -12.58
N ILE A 131 -53.87 -32.66 -12.71
CA ILE A 131 -55.03 -32.83 -13.59
C ILE A 131 -54.96 -31.79 -14.68
N VAL A 132 -54.87 -32.22 -15.94
CA VAL A 132 -54.98 -31.33 -17.10
C VAL A 132 -56.43 -31.33 -17.56
N TYR A 133 -57.05 -30.16 -17.47
CA TYR A 133 -58.44 -29.91 -17.82
C TYR A 133 -58.52 -29.06 -19.08
N GLU A 134 -59.28 -29.53 -20.05
CA GLU A 134 -59.58 -28.80 -21.28
C GLU A 134 -61.01 -28.26 -21.22
N LEU A 135 -61.15 -26.93 -21.29
CA LEU A 135 -62.44 -26.26 -21.08
C LEU A 135 -63.45 -26.55 -22.20
N SER A 136 -62.99 -26.71 -23.45
CA SER A 136 -63.86 -26.93 -24.62
C SER A 136 -64.51 -28.31 -24.65
N THR A 137 -63.87 -29.31 -24.07
CA THR A 137 -64.29 -30.72 -24.11
C THR A 137 -64.73 -31.22 -22.74
N SER A 138 -64.56 -30.41 -21.68
CA SER A 138 -64.78 -30.77 -20.27
C SER A 138 -64.06 -32.06 -19.86
N THR A 139 -62.94 -32.38 -20.51
CA THR A 139 -62.15 -33.57 -20.21
C THR A 139 -61.08 -33.26 -19.18
N ALA A 140 -61.03 -34.08 -18.12
CA ALA A 140 -59.98 -34.06 -17.12
C ALA A 140 -59.06 -35.27 -17.33
N THR A 141 -57.78 -35.03 -17.55
CA THR A 141 -56.77 -36.07 -17.76
C THR A 141 -55.79 -36.07 -16.57
N PRO A 142 -55.78 -37.14 -15.75
CA PRO A 142 -54.84 -37.25 -14.64
C PRO A 142 -53.45 -37.61 -15.16
N ILE A 143 -52.43 -36.95 -14.61
CA ILE A 143 -51.02 -37.21 -14.86
C ILE A 143 -50.39 -37.66 -13.54
N PRO A 144 -50.01 -38.93 -13.40
CA PRO A 144 -49.30 -39.41 -12.22
C PRO A 144 -47.90 -38.79 -12.20
N VAL A 145 -47.52 -38.18 -11.07
CA VAL A 145 -46.19 -37.61 -10.90
C VAL A 145 -45.53 -38.23 -9.67
N PRO A 146 -44.32 -38.82 -9.80
CA PRO A 146 -43.67 -39.50 -8.69
C PRO A 146 -43.15 -38.49 -7.62
N GLY A 147 -43.64 -38.63 -6.39
CA GLY A 147 -43.19 -37.91 -5.19
C GLY A 147 -44.21 -36.92 -4.61
N SER A 148 -44.58 -37.08 -3.33
CA SER A 148 -45.53 -36.22 -2.62
C SER A 148 -44.87 -35.00 -1.92
N PRO A 149 -45.62 -33.92 -1.60
CA PRO A 149 -46.69 -33.27 -2.35
C PRO A 149 -46.23 -31.99 -3.09
N PHE A 150 -46.86 -31.67 -4.21
CA PHE A 150 -46.57 -30.48 -5.02
C PHE A 150 -47.23 -29.23 -4.43
N LYS A 151 -46.45 -28.15 -4.23
CA LYS A 151 -46.96 -26.88 -3.70
C LYS A 151 -47.22 -25.81 -4.77
N GLN A 152 -46.66 -25.99 -5.96
CA GLN A 152 -46.70 -25.00 -7.02
C GLN A 152 -46.50 -25.65 -8.39
N VAL A 153 -47.24 -25.18 -9.39
CA VAL A 153 -47.07 -25.53 -10.80
C VAL A 153 -46.72 -24.27 -11.61
N LEU A 154 -45.79 -24.42 -12.54
CA LEU A 154 -45.47 -23.42 -13.56
C LEU A 154 -45.71 -24.07 -14.92
N ALA A 155 -46.67 -23.53 -15.68
CA ALA A 155 -46.90 -23.94 -17.06
C ALA A 155 -46.29 -22.89 -18.01
N VAL A 156 -45.65 -23.36 -19.07
CA VAL A 156 -45.05 -22.52 -20.11
C VAL A 156 -45.50 -23.12 -21.44
N SER A 157 -46.10 -22.30 -22.31
CA SER A 157 -46.38 -22.71 -23.70
C SER A 157 -45.29 -22.21 -24.64
N GLN A 158 -44.90 -23.05 -25.60
CA GLN A 158 -43.97 -22.66 -26.67
C GLN A 158 -44.61 -21.67 -27.65
N SER A 159 -45.95 -21.62 -27.74
CA SER A 159 -46.68 -20.68 -28.60
C SER A 159 -46.55 -19.23 -28.12
N SER A 160 -46.15 -19.01 -26.86
CA SER A 160 -46.01 -17.70 -26.21
C SER A 160 -44.58 -17.15 -26.24
N GLN A 161 -43.65 -17.83 -26.90
CA GLN A 161 -42.27 -17.40 -27.07
C GLN A 161 -41.91 -17.37 -28.57
N PRO A 162 -41.88 -16.21 -29.24
CA PRO A 162 -40.78 -16.03 -30.17
C PRO A 162 -39.53 -15.91 -29.29
N TYR A 163 -38.70 -16.95 -29.23
CA TYR A 163 -37.30 -16.68 -28.92
C TYR A 163 -36.87 -15.62 -29.95
N PRO A 164 -36.47 -14.40 -29.55
CA PRO A 164 -35.74 -13.57 -30.50
C PRO A 164 -34.59 -14.43 -31.01
N ASP A 165 -34.33 -14.39 -32.32
CA ASP A 165 -33.22 -15.12 -32.90
C ASP A 165 -31.99 -14.88 -32.02
N ARG A 166 -31.32 -15.95 -31.60
CA ARG A 166 -30.18 -15.86 -30.67
C ARG A 166 -29.04 -15.05 -31.29
N SER A 167 -29.03 -14.92 -32.62
CA SER A 167 -28.18 -13.99 -33.36
C SER A 167 -28.33 -12.54 -32.87
N CYS A 168 -29.52 -12.12 -32.43
CA CYS A 168 -29.77 -10.77 -31.90
C CYS A 168 -29.08 -10.49 -30.56
N PHE A 169 -28.63 -11.53 -29.84
CA PHE A 169 -27.85 -11.39 -28.60
C PHE A 169 -26.35 -11.57 -28.81
N ALA A 170 -25.92 -11.95 -30.02
CA ALA A 170 -24.52 -11.95 -30.37
C ALA A 170 -24.04 -10.49 -30.43
N LEU A 171 -22.92 -10.21 -29.77
CA LEU A 171 -22.25 -8.92 -29.92
C LEU A 171 -21.72 -8.87 -31.36
N SER A 172 -22.02 -7.82 -32.12
CA SER A 172 -21.52 -7.68 -33.50
C SER A 172 -19.99 -7.79 -33.54
N GLU A 173 -19.44 -8.37 -34.60
CA GLU A 173 -17.99 -8.30 -34.89
C GLU A 173 -17.68 -7.10 -35.78
N PRO A 174 -16.71 -6.23 -35.44
CA PRO A 174 -16.42 -5.69 -34.11
C PRO A 174 -17.13 -4.32 -33.92
N PRO A 175 -17.72 -3.99 -32.76
CA PRO A 175 -17.85 -2.60 -32.37
C PRO A 175 -16.45 -1.99 -32.30
N ASP A 176 -16.30 -0.77 -32.82
CA ASP A 176 -15.15 0.09 -32.55
C ASP A 176 -15.08 0.37 -31.03
N VAL A 177 -14.62 -0.61 -30.25
CA VAL A 177 -14.31 -0.41 -28.82
C VAL A 177 -13.02 0.37 -28.77
N ASN A 178 -13.17 1.67 -28.97
CA ASN A 178 -12.15 2.63 -28.61
C ASN A 178 -12.11 2.67 -27.09
N PHE A 179 -10.98 2.28 -26.54
CA PHE A 179 -10.67 2.51 -25.15
C PHE A 179 -9.66 3.64 -25.04
N CYS A 180 -9.72 4.41 -23.96
CA CYS A 180 -8.72 5.42 -23.67
C CYS A 180 -8.12 5.15 -22.31
N VAL A 181 -6.79 5.15 -22.24
CA VAL A 181 -6.05 5.18 -20.99
C VAL A 181 -6.09 6.63 -20.47
N VAL A 182 -6.90 6.89 -19.45
CA VAL A 182 -7.09 8.25 -18.90
C VAL A 182 -6.02 8.59 -17.87
N ASN A 183 -5.54 7.59 -17.12
CA ASN A 183 -4.47 7.66 -16.13
C ASN A 183 -3.78 6.29 -16.03
N PHE A 184 -2.64 6.19 -15.32
CA PHE A 184 -1.85 4.96 -15.13
C PHE A 184 -2.64 3.69 -14.72
N LEU A 185 -3.89 3.83 -14.24
CA LEU A 185 -4.73 2.76 -13.69
C LEU A 185 -6.19 2.80 -14.18
N THR A 186 -6.59 3.72 -15.06
CA THR A 186 -8.01 3.87 -15.45
C THR A 186 -8.19 3.74 -16.96
N LEU A 187 -8.99 2.76 -17.37
CA LEU A 187 -9.43 2.57 -18.75
C LEU A 187 -10.91 2.93 -18.89
N ALA A 188 -11.23 3.78 -19.86
CA ALA A 188 -12.61 4.06 -20.25
C ALA A 188 -12.92 3.35 -21.57
N LEU A 189 -14.00 2.57 -21.59
CA LEU A 189 -14.49 1.80 -22.74
C LEU A 189 -15.69 2.52 -23.36
N GLN A 190 -15.59 2.88 -24.64
CA GLN A 190 -16.71 3.46 -25.37
C GLN A 190 -17.46 2.36 -26.13
N HIS A 191 -18.76 2.22 -25.88
CA HIS A 191 -19.58 1.19 -26.52
C HIS A 191 -20.96 1.74 -26.92
N SER A 192 -21.40 1.43 -28.14
CA SER A 192 -22.74 1.77 -28.64
C SER A 192 -23.41 0.53 -29.21
N LEU A 193 -24.26 -0.13 -28.41
CA LEU A 193 -25.21 -1.12 -28.92
C LEU A 193 -26.62 -0.61 -28.63
N PHE A 194 -27.29 -0.11 -29.68
CA PHE A 194 -28.72 0.13 -29.68
C PHE A 194 -29.39 -0.96 -30.52
N VAL A 195 -30.02 -1.92 -29.84
CA VAL A 195 -31.05 -2.76 -30.46
C VAL A 195 -32.39 -2.31 -29.88
N GLN A 196 -33.26 -1.78 -30.74
CA GLN A 196 -34.52 -1.18 -30.32
C GLN A 196 -35.43 -2.25 -29.67
N GLY A 197 -35.81 -2.03 -28.40
CA GLY A 197 -36.88 -2.78 -27.73
C GLY A 197 -36.49 -4.11 -27.08
N VAL A 198 -35.21 -4.48 -27.02
CA VAL A 198 -34.75 -5.71 -26.34
C VAL A 198 -33.67 -5.38 -25.31
N SER A 199 -33.84 -5.87 -24.07
CA SER A 199 -32.79 -5.80 -23.05
C SER A 199 -31.62 -6.70 -23.46
N VAL A 200 -30.48 -6.10 -23.78
CA VAL A 200 -29.25 -6.81 -24.18
C VAL A 200 -28.63 -7.43 -22.92
N PRO A 201 -28.11 -8.67 -22.97
CA PRO A 201 -27.33 -9.26 -21.87
C PRO A 201 -26.16 -8.36 -21.48
N ALA A 202 -25.80 -8.34 -20.19
CA ALA A 202 -24.66 -7.58 -19.70
C ALA A 202 -23.36 -7.99 -20.41
N THR A 203 -22.69 -7.02 -21.03
CA THR A 203 -21.37 -7.20 -21.65
C THR A 203 -20.28 -7.24 -20.58
N GLN A 204 -19.39 -8.22 -20.69
CA GLN A 204 -18.19 -8.37 -19.89
C GLN A 204 -16.98 -8.03 -20.75
N TYR A 205 -15.97 -7.47 -20.12
CA TYR A 205 -14.71 -7.06 -20.73
C TYR A 205 -13.56 -7.82 -20.08
N GLU A 206 -12.63 -8.29 -20.89
CA GLU A 206 -11.36 -8.88 -20.46
C GLU A 206 -10.22 -8.04 -21.04
N LEU A 207 -9.45 -7.44 -20.14
CA LEU A 207 -8.29 -6.62 -20.46
C LEU A 207 -7.04 -7.48 -20.39
N HIS A 208 -6.26 -7.50 -21.46
CA HIS A 208 -5.02 -8.26 -21.57
C HIS A 208 -3.85 -7.28 -21.52
N PHE A 209 -2.98 -7.43 -20.53
CA PHE A 209 -1.77 -6.64 -20.36
C PHE A 209 -0.56 -7.50 -20.71
N LYS A 210 0.00 -7.30 -21.90
CA LYS A 210 1.23 -7.97 -22.34
C LYS A 210 2.42 -7.06 -22.04
N ARG A 211 3.39 -7.55 -21.27
CA ARG A 211 4.63 -6.80 -20.98
C ARG A 211 5.48 -6.73 -22.26
N LYS A 212 6.10 -5.59 -22.58
CA LYS A 212 6.87 -5.47 -23.84
C LYS A 212 8.14 -6.33 -23.90
N ASP A 213 8.76 -6.57 -22.76
CA ASP A 213 10.00 -7.32 -22.58
C ASP A 213 9.76 -8.77 -22.09
N SER A 214 8.50 -9.22 -22.04
CA SER A 214 8.15 -10.58 -21.62
C SER A 214 6.86 -11.05 -22.26
N ASP A 215 6.79 -12.33 -22.61
CA ASP A 215 5.54 -12.94 -23.09
C ASP A 215 4.50 -13.18 -21.97
N LYS A 216 4.75 -12.69 -20.76
CA LYS A 216 3.78 -12.73 -19.66
C LYS A 216 2.61 -11.80 -19.95
N VAL A 217 1.41 -12.38 -19.98
CA VAL A 217 0.15 -11.65 -20.10
C VAL A 217 -0.61 -11.74 -18.78
N LYS A 218 -1.11 -10.60 -18.29
CA LYS A 218 -2.00 -10.53 -17.12
C LYS A 218 -3.40 -10.14 -17.61
N ASN A 219 -4.43 -10.84 -17.13
CA ASN A 219 -5.82 -10.61 -17.54
C ASN A 219 -6.64 -10.03 -16.40
N VAL A 220 -7.45 -9.01 -16.69
CA VAL A 220 -8.38 -8.38 -15.74
C VAL A 220 -9.78 -8.41 -16.31
N HIS A 221 -10.74 -8.91 -15.53
CA HIS A 221 -12.15 -9.03 -15.94
C HIS A 221 -12.98 -7.92 -15.31
N SER A 222 -13.90 -7.33 -16.07
CA SER A 222 -14.81 -6.29 -15.59
C SER A 222 -16.16 -6.33 -16.32
N ILE A 223 -17.23 -5.97 -15.60
CA ILE A 223 -18.57 -5.72 -16.16
C ILE A 223 -18.84 -4.21 -16.38
N ASN A 224 -17.91 -3.36 -15.93
CA ASN A 224 -18.04 -1.91 -15.98
C ASN A 224 -17.29 -1.34 -17.18
N HIS A 225 -17.83 -0.27 -17.76
CA HIS A 225 -17.21 0.49 -18.85
C HIS A 225 -15.99 1.31 -18.40
N ILE A 226 -15.82 1.51 -17.09
CA ILE A 226 -14.62 2.11 -16.51
C ILE A 226 -13.96 1.06 -15.63
N VAL A 227 -12.71 0.74 -15.94
CA VAL A 227 -11.92 -0.27 -15.20
C VAL A 227 -10.79 0.42 -14.48
N HIS A 228 -10.80 0.28 -13.16
CA HIS A 228 -9.69 0.66 -12.30
C HIS A 228 -8.82 -0.56 -12.04
N VAL A 229 -7.56 -0.51 -12.46
CA VAL A 229 -6.59 -1.55 -12.18
C VAL A 229 -6.01 -1.29 -10.79
N GLU A 230 -6.10 -2.27 -9.89
CA GLU A 230 -5.57 -2.13 -8.53
C GLU A 230 -4.03 -2.10 -8.53
N ASN A 231 -3.47 -1.40 -7.53
CA ASN A 231 -2.03 -1.38 -7.29
C ASN A 231 -1.52 -2.81 -7.00
N GLY A 232 -0.46 -3.22 -7.69
CA GLY A 232 0.16 -4.55 -7.53
C GLY A 232 -0.19 -5.55 -8.63
N ILE A 233 -1.22 -5.28 -9.45
CA ILE A 233 -1.52 -6.11 -10.63
C ILE A 233 -0.47 -5.90 -11.71
N LEU A 234 -0.06 -4.67 -11.97
CA LEU A 234 0.96 -4.34 -12.97
C LEU A 234 2.27 -3.95 -12.30
N ASP A 235 3.36 -4.40 -12.91
CA ASP A 235 4.72 -4.02 -12.47
C ASP A 235 4.92 -2.52 -12.70
N LYS A 236 5.66 -1.85 -11.79
CA LYS A 236 5.92 -0.41 -11.83
C LYS A 236 7.00 -0.07 -12.87
N GLU A 237 6.99 1.16 -13.37
CA GLU A 237 7.87 1.64 -14.44
C GLU A 237 8.08 0.65 -15.60
N THR A 238 7.00 0.05 -16.07
CA THR A 238 7.04 -1.03 -17.06
C THR A 238 6.10 -0.69 -18.22
N ASP A 239 6.56 -0.93 -19.44
CA ASP A 239 5.78 -0.76 -20.66
C ASP A 239 4.93 -2.00 -20.94
N TYR A 240 3.63 -1.77 -21.12
CA TYR A 240 2.64 -2.77 -21.49
C TYR A 240 1.98 -2.43 -22.82
N GLU A 241 1.66 -3.47 -23.58
CA GLU A 241 0.68 -3.45 -24.64
C GLU A 241 -0.65 -3.95 -24.08
N VAL A 242 -1.69 -3.14 -24.21
CA VAL A 242 -3.01 -3.40 -23.67
C VAL A 242 -3.97 -3.66 -24.81
N THR A 243 -4.71 -4.75 -24.73
CA THR A 243 -5.81 -5.07 -25.65
C THR A 243 -7.05 -5.47 -24.86
N VAL A 244 -8.23 -5.25 -25.41
CA VAL A 244 -9.49 -5.57 -24.75
C VAL A 244 -10.29 -6.53 -25.62
N SER A 245 -10.76 -7.63 -25.03
CA SER A 245 -11.81 -8.48 -25.60
C SER A 245 -13.11 -8.29 -24.81
N TRP A 246 -14.24 -8.59 -25.44
CA TRP A 246 -15.55 -8.50 -24.80
C TRP A 246 -16.39 -9.73 -25.11
N PHE A 247 -17.29 -10.08 -24.20
CA PHE A 247 -18.18 -11.22 -24.33
C PHE A 247 -19.46 -11.02 -23.53
N ASN A 248 -20.45 -11.87 -23.75
CA ASN A 248 -21.61 -11.96 -22.89
C ASN A 248 -21.94 -13.43 -22.64
N ARG A 249 -23.03 -13.72 -21.90
CA ARG A 249 -23.43 -15.10 -21.58
C ARG A 249 -23.83 -15.97 -22.79
N PHE A 250 -23.96 -15.39 -23.98
CA PHE A 250 -24.41 -16.03 -25.22
C PHE A 250 -23.37 -15.97 -26.34
N SER A 251 -22.29 -15.21 -26.19
CA SER A 251 -21.22 -15.06 -27.17
C SER A 251 -19.86 -15.40 -26.55
N SER A 252 -18.98 -16.02 -27.33
CA SER A 252 -17.57 -16.19 -26.97
C SER A 252 -16.85 -14.83 -26.89
N PRO A 253 -15.65 -14.77 -26.27
CA PRO A 253 -14.76 -13.62 -26.37
C PRO A 253 -14.55 -13.19 -27.82
N SER A 254 -14.72 -11.89 -28.06
CA SER A 254 -14.41 -11.25 -29.33
C SER A 254 -12.91 -11.33 -29.64
N THR A 255 -12.56 -11.01 -30.89
CA THR A 255 -11.19 -10.68 -31.24
C THR A 255 -10.69 -9.48 -30.42
N PRO A 256 -9.42 -9.46 -29.98
CA PRO A 256 -8.85 -8.35 -29.24
C PRO A 256 -8.94 -7.02 -30.02
N SER A 257 -9.15 -5.93 -29.30
CA SER A 257 -9.10 -4.57 -29.85
C SER A 257 -7.71 -4.17 -30.32
N VAL A 258 -7.60 -2.98 -30.94
CA VAL A 258 -6.32 -2.37 -31.32
C VAL A 258 -5.44 -2.19 -30.07
N SER A 259 -4.18 -2.62 -30.16
CA SER A 259 -3.21 -2.49 -29.06
C SER A 259 -2.92 -1.03 -28.74
N GLN A 260 -2.94 -0.68 -27.45
CA GLN A 260 -2.47 0.61 -26.95
C GLN A 260 -1.31 0.44 -25.98
N THR A 261 -0.39 1.39 -26.00
CA THR A 261 0.77 1.40 -25.11
C THR A 261 0.42 2.08 -23.79
N LEU A 262 0.73 1.41 -22.68
CA LEU A 262 0.61 1.93 -21.32
C LEU A 262 1.98 1.81 -20.63
N ARG A 263 2.54 2.92 -20.16
CA ARG A 263 3.68 2.90 -19.24
C ARG A 263 3.18 3.11 -17.82
N THR A 264 3.48 2.18 -16.91
CA THR A 264 3.11 2.35 -15.49
C THR A 264 4.01 3.39 -14.82
N GLY A 265 3.49 4.08 -13.80
CA GLY A 265 4.24 5.08 -13.05
C GLY A 265 5.38 4.49 -12.21
N TYR A 266 6.24 5.36 -11.69
CA TYR A 266 7.37 4.97 -10.85
C TYR A 266 6.91 4.21 -9.60
N GLY A 267 7.72 3.24 -9.21
CA GLY A 267 7.54 2.44 -8.01
C GLY A 267 8.64 2.70 -7.00
N PHE A 268 8.49 2.13 -5.81
CA PHE A 268 9.58 2.10 -4.85
C PHE A 268 10.68 1.15 -5.34
N PRO A 269 11.96 1.53 -5.24
CA PRO A 269 13.06 0.61 -5.50
C PRO A 269 13.03 -0.55 -4.50
N SER A 270 13.51 -1.72 -4.92
CA SER A 270 13.77 -2.82 -3.99
C SER A 270 14.94 -2.51 -3.06
N SER A 271 15.21 -3.41 -2.12
CA SER A 271 16.34 -3.26 -1.20
C SER A 271 17.70 -3.21 -1.93
N PRO A 272 18.63 -2.35 -1.47
CA PRO A 272 20.03 -2.38 -1.92
C PRO A 272 20.66 -3.75 -1.65
N GLN A 273 21.55 -4.18 -2.56
CA GLN A 273 22.18 -5.49 -2.50
C GLN A 273 23.52 -5.45 -1.78
N GLU A 274 23.88 -6.58 -1.15
CA GLU A 274 25.21 -6.83 -0.56
C GLU A 274 25.79 -5.65 0.25
N PRO A 275 25.08 -5.14 1.28
CA PRO A 275 25.62 -4.09 2.12
C PRO A 275 26.83 -4.63 2.90
N SER A 276 27.89 -3.84 3.02
CA SER A 276 29.09 -4.17 3.79
C SER A 276 29.67 -2.93 4.45
N ALA A 277 30.25 -3.11 5.64
CA ALA A 277 30.79 -2.03 6.46
C ALA A 277 32.25 -2.28 6.83
N PHE A 278 33.10 -1.26 6.70
CA PHE A 278 34.53 -1.34 6.95
C PHE A 278 34.99 -0.23 7.90
N ALA A 279 35.65 -0.60 9.00
CA ALA A 279 36.22 0.38 9.93
C ALA A 279 37.54 0.93 9.37
N LEU A 280 37.57 2.23 9.06
CA LEU A 280 38.77 2.87 8.52
C LEU A 280 39.67 3.39 9.65
N SER A 281 39.06 4.04 10.65
CA SER A 281 39.71 4.62 11.82
C SER A 281 38.84 4.40 13.07
N PRO A 282 39.26 4.85 14.26
CA PRO A 282 38.46 4.73 15.48
C PRO A 282 37.11 5.47 15.45
N ASP A 283 36.93 6.45 14.58
CA ASP A 283 35.72 7.28 14.49
C ASP A 283 35.04 7.24 13.12
N THR A 284 35.55 6.42 12.20
CA THR A 284 35.11 6.43 10.80
C THR A 284 34.87 5.03 10.27
N VAL A 285 33.70 4.86 9.65
CA VAL A 285 33.28 3.65 8.93
C VAL A 285 32.95 4.01 7.48
N LEU A 286 33.29 3.12 6.57
CA LEU A 286 32.89 3.20 5.16
C LEU A 286 31.88 2.09 4.86
N LEU A 287 30.72 2.48 4.34
CA LEU A 287 29.70 1.56 3.86
C LEU A 287 29.78 1.40 2.36
N TYR A 288 29.55 0.18 1.88
CA TYR A 288 29.34 -0.17 0.49
C TYR A 288 28.03 -0.93 0.30
N TRP A 289 27.42 -0.78 -0.86
CA TRP A 289 26.26 -1.57 -1.30
C TRP A 289 26.17 -1.55 -2.83
N GLN A 290 25.49 -2.53 -3.40
CA GLN A 290 25.13 -2.59 -4.82
C GLN A 290 23.74 -2.01 -5.06
N LEU A 291 23.46 -1.66 -6.31
CA LEU A 291 22.15 -1.14 -6.71
C LEU A 291 21.01 -2.16 -6.43
N PRO A 292 19.77 -1.68 -6.19
CA PRO A 292 18.60 -2.55 -6.12
C PRO A 292 18.42 -3.43 -7.37
N SER A 293 18.02 -4.69 -7.21
CA SER A 293 17.69 -5.56 -8.36
C SER A 293 16.53 -5.05 -9.19
N LYS A 294 15.57 -4.37 -8.54
CA LYS A 294 14.46 -3.70 -9.19
C LYS A 294 14.48 -2.24 -8.80
N THR A 295 14.95 -1.39 -9.70
CA THR A 295 15.05 0.05 -9.44
C THR A 295 13.68 0.72 -9.42
N ASN A 296 12.75 0.30 -10.30
CA ASN A 296 11.39 0.86 -10.48
C ASN A 296 11.33 2.39 -10.67
N ALA A 297 12.49 3.01 -10.90
CA ALA A 297 12.73 4.38 -11.30
C ALA A 297 14.13 4.48 -11.97
N PRO A 298 14.42 5.57 -12.69
CA PRO A 298 15.77 5.88 -13.15
C PRO A 298 16.77 5.98 -11.99
N VAL A 299 17.98 5.43 -12.15
CA VAL A 299 19.01 5.37 -11.08
C VAL A 299 19.36 6.75 -10.52
N ALA A 300 19.34 7.80 -11.34
CA ALA A 300 19.64 9.17 -10.92
C ALA A 300 18.60 9.75 -9.92
N GLU A 301 17.37 9.25 -9.97
CA GLU A 301 16.23 9.66 -9.14
C GLU A 301 16.14 8.84 -7.84
N ILE A 302 16.98 7.80 -7.69
CA ILE A 302 17.09 6.99 -6.47
C ILE A 302 18.09 7.64 -5.51
N LYS A 303 17.66 7.81 -4.25
CA LYS A 303 18.49 8.27 -3.13
C LYS A 303 18.55 7.20 -2.04
N TYR A 304 19.62 7.22 -1.26
CA TYR A 304 19.88 6.21 -0.23
C TYR A 304 19.95 6.84 1.17
N ARG A 305 19.08 6.40 2.09
CA ARG A 305 19.11 6.85 3.49
C ARG A 305 19.78 5.77 4.35
N VAL A 306 20.82 6.14 5.09
CA VAL A 306 21.52 5.22 5.99
C VAL A 306 20.94 5.33 7.40
N ARG A 307 20.55 4.20 8.00
CA ARG A 307 20.16 4.11 9.41
C ARG A 307 21.29 3.47 10.21
N LEU A 308 21.58 4.07 11.36
CA LEU A 308 22.60 3.64 12.31
C LEU A 308 21.92 3.17 13.61
N PHE A 309 22.36 2.05 14.16
CA PHE A 309 21.99 1.62 15.51
C PHE A 309 23.24 1.26 16.31
N LYS A 310 23.29 1.73 17.56
CA LYS A 310 24.32 1.38 18.54
C LYS A 310 23.69 0.48 19.59
N ASN A 311 24.37 -0.61 19.96
CA ASN A 311 23.83 -1.64 20.86
C ASN A 311 23.67 -1.21 22.35
N SER A 312 23.60 0.09 22.62
CA SER A 312 23.31 0.67 23.93
C SER A 312 22.75 2.08 23.71
N ILE A 313 21.44 2.22 23.96
CA ILE A 313 20.63 3.46 23.94
C ILE A 313 20.26 3.96 22.53
N ARG A 314 18.93 3.99 22.28
CA ARG A 314 18.28 4.80 21.23
C ARG A 314 18.49 6.27 21.58
N GLU A 315 19.60 6.85 21.16
CA GLU A 315 19.78 8.30 21.14
C GLU A 315 19.79 8.75 19.68
N ASP A 316 18.93 9.70 19.36
CA ASP A 316 18.98 10.49 18.14
C ASP A 316 20.25 11.34 18.19
N PHE A 317 21.36 10.74 17.80
CA PHE A 317 22.64 11.42 17.68
C PHE A 317 22.62 12.40 16.49
N PRO A 318 23.43 13.47 16.54
CA PRO A 318 23.58 14.35 15.39
C PRO A 318 23.90 13.51 14.15
N PRO A 319 23.35 13.88 12.97
CA PRO A 319 23.40 13.03 11.80
C PRO A 319 24.85 12.63 11.57
N ALA A 320 25.11 11.33 11.58
CA ALA A 320 26.31 10.76 10.99
C ALA A 320 26.58 11.57 9.71
N ARG A 321 27.69 12.31 9.68
CA ARG A 321 27.99 13.13 8.50
C ARG A 321 28.33 12.14 7.41
N ILE A 322 27.34 11.88 6.55
CA ILE A 322 27.55 11.09 5.36
C ILE A 322 28.26 12.00 4.38
N VAL A 323 29.58 11.88 4.34
CA VAL A 323 30.37 12.59 3.35
C VAL A 323 30.44 11.71 2.12
N ASN A 324 29.52 11.94 1.20
CA ASN A 324 29.80 11.64 -0.19
C ASN A 324 30.77 12.69 -0.73
N VAL A 325 31.67 12.26 -1.61
CA VAL A 325 32.62 13.13 -2.32
C VAL A 325 31.90 14.26 -3.11
N HIS A 326 30.55 14.27 -3.18
CA HIS A 326 29.77 15.19 -4.02
C HIS A 326 28.44 15.74 -3.45
N SER A 327 28.15 15.78 -2.14
CA SER A 327 26.92 16.48 -1.69
C SER A 327 26.92 16.96 -0.24
N ASN A 328 26.50 18.23 -0.04
CA ASN A 328 26.27 18.86 1.26
C ASN A 328 24.93 18.42 1.88
N SER A 329 24.99 17.93 3.11
CA SER A 329 23.93 17.98 4.14
C SER A 329 22.49 17.61 3.75
N THR A 330 22.27 16.42 3.19
CA THR A 330 20.95 15.77 3.28
C THR A 330 21.13 14.37 3.87
N ASP A 331 20.17 13.89 4.67
CA ASP A 331 20.15 12.52 5.25
C ASP A 331 20.08 11.40 4.19
N ALA A 332 20.19 11.77 2.91
CA ALA A 332 20.07 10.90 1.75
C ALA A 332 21.28 11.10 0.83
N VAL A 333 21.81 9.98 0.36
CA VAL A 333 23.02 9.86 -0.45
C VAL A 333 22.62 9.62 -1.90
N THR A 334 23.14 10.39 -2.84
CA THR A 334 23.05 10.09 -4.27
C THR A 334 24.14 9.11 -4.68
N CYS A 335 23.80 8.16 -5.53
CA CYS A 335 24.78 7.23 -6.08
C CYS A 335 24.42 6.87 -7.52
N LEU A 336 25.38 7.07 -8.42
CA LEU A 336 25.27 6.75 -9.85
C LEU A 336 26.18 5.57 -10.25
N ASN A 337 27.05 5.13 -9.35
CA ASN A 337 28.03 4.06 -9.59
C ASN A 337 27.55 2.76 -8.95
N ASP A 338 27.97 1.63 -9.50
CA ASP A 338 27.76 0.31 -8.89
C ASP A 338 29.13 -0.35 -8.67
N PRO A 339 29.60 -0.54 -7.43
CA PRO A 339 28.89 -0.33 -6.17
C PRO A 339 28.89 1.12 -5.67
N CYS A 340 27.89 1.41 -4.85
CA CYS A 340 27.73 2.65 -4.09
C CYS A 340 28.55 2.64 -2.81
N SER A 341 28.89 3.83 -2.31
CA SER A 341 29.61 3.99 -1.04
C SER A 341 29.17 5.21 -0.25
N ALA A 342 29.25 5.16 1.07
CA ALA A 342 29.08 6.31 1.96
C ALA A 342 30.06 6.26 3.14
N LYS A 343 30.77 7.37 3.38
CA LYS A 343 31.65 7.53 4.54
C LYS A 343 30.90 8.14 5.70
N ILE A 344 30.97 7.48 6.86
CA ILE A 344 30.34 7.89 8.11
C ILE A 344 31.43 8.23 9.13
N SER A 345 31.44 9.47 9.59
CA SER A 345 32.40 9.98 10.58
C SER A 345 31.73 10.29 11.93
N ASN A 346 32.55 10.66 12.92
CA ASN A 346 32.13 11.03 14.29
C ASN A 346 31.54 9.87 15.10
N LEU A 347 31.98 8.64 14.83
CA LEU A 347 31.61 7.46 15.60
C LEU A 347 32.47 7.36 16.87
N ARG A 348 31.98 6.61 17.86
CA ARG A 348 32.76 6.31 19.06
C ARG A 348 33.77 5.20 18.74
N PRO A 349 35.01 5.29 19.24
CA PRO A 349 36.00 4.22 19.19
C PRO A 349 35.54 2.92 19.85
N SER A 350 36.13 1.81 19.42
CA SER A 350 35.92 0.46 20.01
C SER A 350 34.45 0.07 20.19
N THR A 351 33.57 0.53 19.31
CA THR A 351 32.12 0.41 19.45
C THR A 351 31.53 -0.39 18.29
N ASP A 352 30.65 -1.34 18.60
CA ASP A 352 29.89 -2.10 17.60
C ASP A 352 28.70 -1.30 17.08
N TYR A 353 28.62 -1.18 15.76
CA TYR A 353 27.56 -0.48 15.06
C TYR A 353 26.85 -1.41 14.06
N LYS A 354 25.54 -1.19 13.93
CA LYS A 354 24.68 -1.85 12.94
C LYS A 354 24.18 -0.81 11.96
N PHE A 355 24.21 -1.16 10.67
CA PHE A 355 23.82 -0.26 9.58
C PHE A 355 22.79 -0.93 8.68
N TRP A 356 21.86 -0.11 8.19
CA TRP A 356 20.93 -0.44 7.11
C TRP A 356 20.94 0.69 6.08
N VAL A 357 20.86 0.34 4.82
CA VAL A 357 20.74 1.27 3.71
C VAL A 357 19.36 1.13 3.11
N ARG A 358 18.64 2.25 2.97
CA ARG A 358 17.32 2.26 2.35
C ARG A 358 17.35 2.97 1.01
N ALA A 359 16.94 2.32 -0.06
CA ALA A 359 16.70 2.97 -1.35
C ALA A 359 15.32 3.66 -1.34
N ILE A 360 15.26 4.91 -1.80
CA ILE A 360 14.05 5.74 -1.81
C ILE A 360 14.05 6.57 -3.09
N HIS A 361 12.93 6.64 -3.78
CA HIS A 361 12.75 7.55 -4.91
C HIS A 361 12.67 9.02 -4.42
N GLU A 362 13.20 9.97 -5.19
CA GLU A 362 13.31 11.37 -4.75
C GLU A 362 11.97 12.05 -4.42
N SER A 363 10.89 11.69 -5.09
CA SER A 363 9.54 12.22 -4.78
C SER A 363 9.05 11.82 -3.37
N HIS A 364 9.64 10.79 -2.76
CA HIS A 364 9.24 10.25 -1.46
C HIS A 364 10.24 10.57 -0.34
N LEU A 365 11.25 11.43 -0.58
CA LEU A 365 12.22 11.83 0.45
C LEU A 365 11.58 12.47 1.68
N ASN A 366 10.49 13.22 1.47
CA ASN A 366 9.80 14.03 2.48
C ASN A 366 8.48 13.40 2.98
N SER A 367 8.08 12.23 2.48
CA SER A 367 6.83 11.60 2.95
C SER A 367 7.01 11.07 4.37
N GLN A 368 6.25 11.62 5.33
CA GLN A 368 6.25 11.21 6.74
C GLN A 368 5.87 9.73 6.95
N PHE A 369 5.09 9.17 6.02
CA PHE A 369 4.67 7.77 6.03
C PHE A 369 5.39 7.02 4.91
N SER A 370 6.48 6.35 5.25
CA SER A 370 7.10 5.36 4.38
C SER A 370 7.23 4.05 5.17
N ASP A 371 6.09 3.41 5.42
CA ASP A 371 6.01 2.08 6.03
C ASP A 371 6.46 0.96 5.08
N ASP A 372 6.94 1.29 3.87
CA ASP A 372 7.45 0.29 2.94
C ASP A 372 8.82 -0.26 3.37
N THR A 373 8.76 -1.43 3.99
CA THR A 373 9.91 -2.27 4.35
C THR A 373 10.69 -2.79 3.14
N GLU A 374 10.11 -2.73 1.93
CA GLU A 374 10.69 -3.32 0.71
C GLU A 374 12.03 -2.71 0.27
N GLY A 375 12.28 -1.44 0.58
CA GLY A 375 13.50 -0.73 0.18
C GLY A 375 14.68 -0.85 1.15
N LEU A 376 14.54 -1.60 2.26
CA LEU A 376 15.55 -1.68 3.33
C LEU A 376 16.52 -2.85 3.10
N SER A 377 17.84 -2.57 3.12
CA SER A 377 18.87 -3.60 2.99
C SER A 377 18.91 -4.55 4.19
N THR A 378 19.66 -5.64 4.07
CA THR A 378 20.05 -6.46 5.21
C THR A 378 20.93 -5.67 6.19
N GLU A 379 20.96 -6.11 7.45
CA GLU A 379 21.84 -5.53 8.48
C GLU A 379 23.30 -5.86 8.15
N THR A 380 24.17 -4.83 8.19
CA THR A 380 25.62 -5.02 8.22
C THR A 380 26.18 -4.49 9.53
N THR A 381 27.17 -5.18 10.08
CA THR A 381 27.77 -4.84 11.38
C THR A 381 29.25 -4.57 11.24
N VAL A 382 29.77 -3.65 12.05
CA VAL A 382 31.21 -3.40 12.13
C VAL A 382 31.56 -2.78 13.49
N ARG A 383 32.73 -3.12 14.00
CA ARG A 383 33.33 -2.51 15.18
C ARG A 383 34.34 -1.46 14.76
N THR A 384 34.20 -0.23 15.26
CA THR A 384 35.22 0.81 15.04
C THR A 384 36.55 0.43 15.69
N LYS A 385 37.66 0.93 15.13
CA LYS A 385 39.01 0.62 15.65
C LYS A 385 39.22 1.20 17.06
N ASP A 386 40.21 0.65 17.75
CA ASP A 386 40.62 1.15 19.06
C ASP A 386 41.40 2.46 18.96
N VAL A 387 41.29 3.29 20.00
CA VAL A 387 42.16 4.46 20.12
C VAL A 387 43.59 3.98 20.36
N CYS A 388 44.53 4.47 19.55
CA CYS A 388 45.91 3.98 19.56
C CYS A 388 46.77 4.44 20.75
N GLY A 389 46.31 5.44 21.50
CA GLY A 389 47.12 6.02 22.57
C GLY A 389 46.39 7.09 23.38
N THR A 390 47.03 7.52 24.45
CA THR A 390 46.60 8.67 25.25
C THR A 390 47.66 9.77 25.19
N LEU A 391 47.21 11.02 25.25
CA LEU A 391 48.07 12.20 25.30
C LEU A 391 47.71 12.96 26.57
N ARG A 392 48.69 13.21 27.44
CA ARG A 392 48.50 13.90 28.71
C ARG A 392 49.62 14.91 28.96
N PRO A 393 49.38 15.98 29.72
CA PRO A 393 50.44 16.88 30.14
C PRO A 393 51.25 16.26 31.28
N ASP A 394 52.56 16.43 31.20
CA ASP A 394 53.52 15.91 32.18
C ASP A 394 54.12 17.05 33.03
N ASN A 395 54.53 18.14 32.37
CA ASN A 395 55.04 19.33 33.05
C ASN A 395 54.59 20.61 32.33
N VAL A 396 54.27 21.65 33.10
CA VAL A 396 53.77 22.93 32.60
C VAL A 396 54.51 24.06 33.30
N THR A 397 55.12 24.94 32.50
CA THR A 397 55.79 26.16 32.94
C THR A 397 55.05 27.40 32.40
N GLY A 398 55.61 28.59 32.60
CA GLY A 398 55.06 29.81 31.99
C GLY A 398 55.23 29.85 30.47
N THR A 399 56.24 29.19 29.92
CA THR A 399 56.63 29.30 28.50
C THR A 399 56.75 27.95 27.79
N SER A 400 56.50 26.83 28.48
CA SER A 400 56.60 25.50 27.88
C SER A 400 55.60 24.51 28.47
N VAL A 401 55.22 23.53 27.66
CA VAL A 401 54.40 22.37 28.05
C VAL A 401 55.10 21.11 27.55
N VAL A 402 55.25 20.12 28.43
CA VAL A 402 55.67 18.76 28.07
C VAL A 402 54.42 17.90 27.97
N LEU A 403 54.16 17.37 26.78
CA LEU A 403 53.10 16.41 26.54
C LEU A 403 53.71 15.00 26.47
N ARG A 404 53.11 14.06 27.20
CA ARG A 404 53.48 12.66 27.19
C ARG A 404 52.41 11.85 26.46
N TRP A 405 52.80 11.25 25.35
CA TRP A 405 52.00 10.27 24.64
C TRP A 405 52.34 8.87 25.14
N ASN A 406 51.32 8.04 25.39
CA ASN A 406 51.49 6.64 25.75
C ASN A 406 50.67 5.77 24.79
N SER A 407 51.29 4.70 24.27
CA SER A 407 50.61 3.71 23.44
C SER A 407 49.59 2.92 24.27
N LEU A 408 48.49 2.54 23.64
CA LEU A 408 47.49 1.62 24.20
C LEU A 408 47.51 0.24 23.49
N GLU A 409 48.51 -0.02 22.65
CA GLU A 409 48.66 -1.28 21.91
C GLU A 409 47.36 -1.69 21.17
N PRO A 410 46.86 -0.85 20.24
CA PRO A 410 45.60 -1.11 19.55
C PRO A 410 45.69 -2.38 18.69
N GLY A 411 44.58 -3.11 18.54
CA GLY A 411 44.56 -4.31 17.69
C GLY A 411 44.85 -4.04 16.21
N THR A 412 44.59 -2.81 15.74
CA THR A 412 45.05 -2.32 14.42
C THR A 412 45.85 -1.04 14.61
N PRO A 413 47.19 -1.07 14.46
CA PRO A 413 48.00 0.11 14.69
C PRO A 413 47.92 1.14 13.54
N PRO A 414 48.01 2.45 13.84
CA PRO A 414 48.18 3.47 12.83
C PRO A 414 49.62 3.47 12.28
N THR A 415 49.80 3.95 11.07
CA THR A 415 51.13 4.07 10.44
C THR A 415 51.98 5.20 11.03
N LYS A 416 51.34 6.27 11.51
CA LYS A 416 52.02 7.48 11.97
C LYS A 416 51.17 8.23 12.99
N ILE A 417 51.82 8.77 14.02
CA ILE A 417 51.22 9.68 15.00
C ILE A 417 51.81 11.07 14.82
N SER A 418 50.99 12.11 14.93
CA SER A 418 51.44 13.50 14.96
C SER A 418 50.73 14.29 16.06
N ILE A 419 51.45 15.17 16.74
CA ILE A 419 50.90 16.03 17.80
C ILE A 419 50.67 17.44 17.27
N GLN A 420 49.55 18.01 17.70
CA GLN A 420 49.07 19.32 17.27
C GLN A 420 48.60 20.14 18.48
N TYR A 421 48.81 21.45 18.43
CA TYR A 421 48.34 22.40 19.45
C TYR A 421 47.93 23.75 18.84
N ARG A 422 47.14 24.54 19.56
CA ARG A 422 46.75 25.91 19.18
C ARG A 422 46.32 26.71 20.40
N ILE A 423 46.22 28.04 20.29
CA ILE A 423 45.67 28.88 21.37
C ILE A 423 44.16 28.65 21.45
N SER A 424 43.64 28.30 22.63
CA SER A 424 42.21 28.08 22.85
C SER A 424 41.42 29.37 22.58
N GLY A 425 40.41 29.31 21.70
CA GLY A 425 39.54 30.45 21.40
C GLY A 425 40.20 31.59 20.59
N GLY A 426 41.46 31.46 20.19
CA GLY A 426 42.20 32.48 19.44
C GLY A 426 42.56 32.05 18.01
N ASP A 427 43.33 30.96 17.88
CA ASP A 427 43.84 30.49 16.59
C ASP A 427 42.96 29.37 16.02
N ALA A 428 42.50 29.50 14.77
CA ALA A 428 41.77 28.41 14.10
C ALA A 428 42.71 27.27 13.64
N SER A 429 43.96 27.60 13.27
CA SER A 429 44.94 26.67 12.71
C SER A 429 45.71 25.90 13.78
N TRP A 430 45.80 24.58 13.60
CA TRP A 430 46.65 23.70 14.41
C TRP A 430 48.13 23.85 14.04
N LYS A 431 49.00 24.00 15.04
CA LYS A 431 50.47 24.04 14.93
C LYS A 431 51.06 22.69 15.33
N SER A 432 52.19 22.31 14.75
CA SER A 432 52.91 21.08 15.11
C SER A 432 54.23 21.42 15.81
N PRO A 433 54.49 20.86 17.01
CA PRO A 433 55.78 21.04 17.70
C PRO A 433 56.96 20.40 16.96
N HIS A 434 58.18 20.73 17.35
CA HIS A 434 59.38 20.07 16.85
C HIS A 434 59.38 18.57 17.27
N ASN A 435 59.75 17.66 16.36
CA ASN A 435 59.69 16.20 16.57
C ASN A 435 58.30 15.68 17.02
N ALA A 436 57.22 16.36 16.65
CA ALA A 436 55.86 15.98 17.03
C ALA A 436 55.29 14.78 16.25
N THR A 437 56.04 14.25 15.30
CA THR A 437 55.66 13.11 14.47
C THR A 437 56.56 11.92 14.77
N PHE A 438 55.96 10.77 15.05
CA PHE A 438 56.67 9.55 15.42
C PHE A 438 55.88 8.30 15.05
N ASN A 439 56.56 7.15 15.09
CA ASN A 439 55.97 5.84 14.84
C ASN A 439 55.14 5.39 16.07
N TRP A 440 54.01 4.74 15.83
CA TRP A 440 53.12 4.22 16.87
C TRP A 440 53.79 3.22 17.81
N SER A 441 54.87 2.55 17.36
CA SER A 441 55.55 1.48 18.12
C SER A 441 56.30 1.96 19.37
N ALA A 442 56.42 3.27 19.59
CA ALA A 442 56.97 3.79 20.83
C ALA A 442 56.01 3.46 21.99
N MET A 443 56.51 2.98 23.13
CA MET A 443 55.62 2.76 24.30
C MET A 443 55.21 4.08 24.96
N SER A 444 56.15 5.03 25.05
CA SER A 444 55.92 6.37 25.59
C SER A 444 56.83 7.37 24.88
N THR A 445 56.28 8.52 24.49
CA THR A 445 57.03 9.61 23.84
C THR A 445 56.74 10.93 24.56
N ALA A 446 57.78 11.69 24.89
CA ALA A 446 57.65 13.03 25.47
C ALA A 446 57.94 14.10 24.41
N ILE A 447 57.04 15.07 24.29
CA ILE A 447 57.08 16.13 23.29
C ILE A 447 57.05 17.47 24.01
N ILE A 448 58.05 18.30 23.73
CA ILE A 448 58.20 19.61 24.37
C ILE A 448 57.67 20.67 23.42
N ILE A 449 56.68 21.43 23.88
CA ILE A 449 56.19 22.63 23.22
C ILE A 449 56.81 23.82 23.94
N SER A 450 57.70 24.54 23.27
CA SER A 450 58.41 25.71 23.82
C SER A 450 57.86 27.02 23.25
N ALA A 451 58.32 28.15 23.80
CA ALA A 451 57.95 29.50 23.38
C ALA A 451 56.43 29.77 23.43
N LEU A 452 55.74 29.21 24.42
CA LEU A 452 54.35 29.48 24.72
C LEU A 452 54.19 30.80 25.50
N ARG A 453 53.00 31.41 25.40
CA ARG A 453 52.62 32.59 26.18
C ARG A 453 52.24 32.17 27.59
N SER A 454 52.64 32.93 28.60
CA SER A 454 52.26 32.71 30.00
C SER A 454 50.77 32.93 30.23
N ALA A 455 50.22 32.26 31.25
CA ALA A 455 48.82 32.37 31.67
C ALA A 455 47.78 32.17 30.53
N THR A 456 48.16 31.46 29.47
CA THR A 456 47.38 31.31 28.24
C THR A 456 46.88 29.87 28.11
N SER A 457 45.61 29.71 27.71
CA SER A 457 45.03 28.40 27.45
C SER A 457 45.33 27.93 26.01
N TYR A 458 45.67 26.66 25.89
CA TYR A 458 46.00 25.98 24.64
C TYR A 458 45.14 24.73 24.48
N ASP A 459 44.66 24.49 23.27
CA ASP A 459 44.10 23.20 22.87
C ASP A 459 45.24 22.33 22.33
N TYR A 460 45.23 21.04 22.64
CA TYR A 460 46.15 20.05 22.11
C TYR A 460 45.42 18.75 21.78
N ARG A 461 45.96 18.01 20.81
CA ARG A 461 45.48 16.69 20.39
C ARG A 461 46.58 15.92 19.67
N PHE A 462 46.40 14.62 19.52
CA PHE A 462 47.12 13.86 18.50
C PHE A 462 46.22 13.54 17.30
N SER A 463 46.86 13.34 16.15
CA SER A 463 46.27 12.74 14.96
C SER A 463 46.99 11.44 14.64
N ALA A 464 46.24 10.43 14.18
CA ALA A 464 46.77 9.12 13.82
C ALA A 464 46.36 8.78 12.38
N GLU A 465 47.35 8.46 11.53
CA GLU A 465 47.16 8.10 10.13
C GLU A 465 47.03 6.57 9.99
N TYR A 466 45.87 6.12 9.50
CA TYR A 466 45.58 4.72 9.21
C TYR A 466 45.58 4.51 7.70
N SER A 467 46.37 3.55 7.22
CA SER A 467 46.31 3.12 5.83
C SER A 467 46.18 1.60 5.76
N GLY A 468 45.59 1.12 4.67
CA GLY A 468 45.38 -0.29 4.45
C GLY A 468 44.50 -0.52 3.23
N SER A 469 43.91 -1.71 3.15
CA SER A 469 42.94 -2.06 2.12
C SER A 469 41.78 -2.86 2.69
N TYR A 470 40.59 -2.71 2.11
CA TYR A 470 39.45 -3.58 2.37
C TYR A 470 39.01 -4.27 1.09
N HIS A 471 38.35 -5.42 1.24
CA HIS A 471 37.86 -6.25 0.15
C HIS A 471 36.35 -6.11 0.03
N TYR A 472 35.87 -5.76 -1.16
CA TYR A 472 34.43 -5.68 -1.45
C TYR A 472 34.16 -6.19 -2.86
N GLY A 473 33.20 -7.12 -2.99
CA GLY A 473 33.01 -7.88 -4.23
C GLY A 473 34.31 -8.61 -4.61
N ASN A 474 34.79 -8.41 -5.85
CA ASN A 474 36.03 -9.01 -6.35
C ASN A 474 37.21 -8.02 -6.42
N ARG A 475 37.18 -6.92 -5.65
CA ARG A 475 38.20 -5.86 -5.71
C ARG A 475 38.71 -5.48 -4.32
N ASN A 476 40.00 -5.15 -4.25
CA ASN A 476 40.63 -4.56 -3.07
C ASN A 476 40.72 -3.05 -3.26
N TYR A 477 40.23 -2.31 -2.27
CA TYR A 477 40.25 -0.85 -2.28
C TYR A 477 41.24 -0.34 -1.24
N PRO A 478 42.25 0.45 -1.63
CA PRO A 478 43.15 1.08 -0.66
C PRO A 478 42.46 2.26 0.03
N PHE A 479 42.82 2.51 1.28
CA PHE A 479 42.37 3.70 2.00
C PHE A 479 43.52 4.36 2.77
N ASN A 480 43.37 5.66 2.98
CA ASN A 480 44.15 6.45 3.91
C ASN A 480 43.19 7.34 4.70
N GLU A 481 43.19 7.22 6.01
CA GLU A 481 42.26 7.89 6.91
C GLU A 481 43.01 8.51 8.09
N THR A 482 42.61 9.70 8.52
CA THR A 482 43.22 10.35 9.68
C THR A 482 42.23 10.47 10.82
N TYR A 483 42.53 9.81 11.93
CA TYR A 483 41.82 9.99 13.19
C TYR A 483 42.34 11.22 13.91
N TYR A 484 41.44 12.02 14.48
CA TYR A 484 41.78 13.12 15.37
C TYR A 484 41.23 12.85 16.75
N GLN A 485 42.11 12.86 17.75
CA GLN A 485 41.67 12.86 19.13
C GLN A 485 40.87 14.14 19.42
N SER A 486 39.82 14.03 20.23
CA SER A 486 39.12 15.19 20.78
C SER A 486 40.11 16.16 21.42
N ALA A 487 39.96 17.45 21.11
CA ALA A 487 40.83 18.49 21.64
C ALA A 487 40.75 18.53 23.16
N GLN A 488 41.91 18.51 23.81
CA GLN A 488 42.06 18.69 25.25
C GLN A 488 42.65 20.06 25.54
N GLN A 489 42.37 20.63 26.71
CA GLN A 489 42.82 21.96 27.07
C GLN A 489 43.89 21.93 28.16
N ILE A 490 44.85 22.85 28.06
CA ILE A 490 45.87 23.08 29.08
C ILE A 490 46.15 24.58 29.23
N LYS A 491 46.47 25.05 30.44
CA LYS A 491 46.84 26.45 30.70
C LYS A 491 48.28 26.56 31.18
N THR A 492 49.08 27.42 30.56
CA THR A 492 50.45 27.72 31.01
C THR A 492 50.43 28.49 32.33
N LYS A 493 51.49 28.34 33.12
CA LYS A 493 51.62 29.05 34.42
C LYS A 493 51.88 30.55 34.20
N LEU A 494 51.72 31.34 35.27
CA LEU A 494 52.21 32.72 35.29
C LEU A 494 53.74 32.72 35.28
N GLU A 495 54.34 33.58 34.48
CA GLU A 495 55.79 33.79 34.48
C GLU A 495 56.11 35.03 35.32
N CYS A 496 56.59 34.84 36.55
CA CYS A 496 57.11 35.93 37.36
C CYS A 496 58.53 36.24 36.88
N LYS A 497 58.69 37.30 36.07
CA LYS A 497 60.04 37.79 35.77
C LYS A 497 60.63 38.46 37.02
N PRO A 498 61.80 38.03 37.52
CA PRO A 498 62.49 38.76 38.57
C PRO A 498 62.91 40.13 38.01
N PHE A 499 62.32 41.19 38.56
CA PHE A 499 62.73 42.56 38.28
C PHE A 499 63.83 42.92 39.28
N VAL A 500 65.09 43.00 38.84
CA VAL A 500 66.19 43.48 39.68
C VAL A 500 66.20 45.00 39.57
N ILE A 501 65.81 45.69 40.65
CA ILE A 501 65.86 47.15 40.73
C ILE A 501 67.19 47.54 41.39
N ASN A 502 68.13 48.04 40.60
CA ASN A 502 69.41 48.56 41.06
C ASN A 502 69.29 50.04 41.48
N ASN A 503 68.54 50.28 42.57
CA ASN A 503 68.55 51.48 43.44
C ASN A 503 67.15 51.67 44.01
N ILE A 504 66.96 51.27 45.27
CA ILE A 504 65.76 51.56 46.04
C ILE A 504 66.21 52.20 47.35
N THR A 505 65.75 53.42 47.59
CA THR A 505 66.03 54.16 48.83
C THR A 505 64.97 53.92 49.93
N SER A 506 63.81 53.34 49.60
CA SER A 506 62.86 52.80 50.60
C SER A 506 61.81 51.87 49.97
N PHE A 507 61.38 50.85 50.74
CA PHE A 507 60.25 49.96 50.42
C PHE A 507 59.17 50.13 51.50
N ASN A 508 57.92 50.34 51.11
CA ASN A 508 56.77 50.18 52.00
C ASN A 508 55.96 48.94 51.57
N PHE A 509 55.73 48.04 52.52
CA PHE A 509 54.99 46.81 52.32
C PHE A 509 53.52 47.00 52.72
N HIS A 510 52.60 46.71 51.80
CA HIS A 510 51.21 46.42 52.16
C HIS A 510 50.85 45.01 51.66
N PRO A 511 50.47 44.08 52.56
CA PRO A 511 50.01 42.77 52.15
C PRO A 511 48.58 42.87 51.61
N PHE A 512 48.36 42.31 50.42
CA PHE A 512 47.03 41.97 49.94
C PHE A 512 46.88 40.44 50.06
N THR A 513 46.04 40.01 50.98
CA THR A 513 45.63 38.61 51.13
C THR A 513 44.28 38.44 50.47
N ASP A 514 44.21 37.58 49.46
CA ASP A 514 42.96 36.93 49.10
C ASP A 514 43.19 35.41 49.08
N ASP A 515 42.24 34.68 49.64
CA ASP A 515 42.45 33.33 50.14
C ASP A 515 42.66 32.29 49.03
N HIS A 516 43.65 31.43 49.29
CA HIS A 516 44.13 30.28 48.51
C HIS A 516 45.04 30.58 47.30
N THR A 517 46.34 30.33 47.55
CA THR A 517 47.54 30.51 46.71
C THR A 517 48.20 31.87 46.82
N THR A 518 49.11 32.00 47.81
CA THR A 518 49.95 33.18 48.01
C THR A 518 50.94 33.32 46.83
N ILE A 519 50.63 34.19 45.88
CA ILE A 519 51.59 34.71 44.90
C ILE A 519 51.76 36.20 45.20
N TRP A 520 53.00 36.61 45.50
CA TRP A 520 53.34 38.02 45.69
C TRP A 520 53.41 38.72 44.34
N CYS A 521 52.39 39.49 43.98
CA CYS A 521 52.43 40.43 42.87
C CYS A 521 52.79 41.82 43.42
N TYR A 522 53.92 42.37 43.00
CA TYR A 522 54.37 43.70 43.40
C TYR A 522 53.91 44.76 42.40
N GLN A 523 53.29 45.84 42.88
CA GLN A 523 53.00 47.03 42.10
C GLN A 523 54.00 48.12 42.48
N ILE A 524 54.91 48.47 41.57
CA ILE A 524 55.92 49.51 41.79
C ILE A 524 55.35 50.83 41.25
N TRP A 525 55.19 51.81 42.13
CA TRP A 525 54.90 53.19 41.73
C TRP A 525 56.22 53.91 41.49
N TYR A 526 56.41 54.41 40.27
CA TYR A 526 57.50 55.32 39.95
C TYR A 526 56.95 56.75 40.04
N HIS A 527 57.29 57.47 41.11
CA HIS A 527 57.13 58.92 41.12
C HIS A 527 58.33 59.51 40.39
N GLY A 528 58.09 59.96 39.15
CA GLY A 528 58.98 60.89 38.46
C GLY A 528 58.69 62.32 38.89
#